data_AF-A0A1V8UHC3-F1
#
_entry.id   AF-A0A1V8UHC3-F1
#
_cell.length_a   1.000
_cell.length_b   1.000
_cell.length_c   1.000
_cell.angle_alpha   90.00
_cell.angle_beta   90.00
_cell.angle_gamma   90.00
#
_symmetry.space_group_name_H-M   'P 1'
#
loop_
_entity.id
_entity.type
_entity.pdbx_description
1 polymer ?
#
loop_
_entity_poly.entity_id
_entity_poly.type
_entity_poly.pdbx_seq_one_letter_code
_entity_poly.pdbx_strand_id
1 'polypeptide(L)'
;MRKGGLFETSCSKCIWLTERIGVFPLDCEMIDVDMHRFHNFRCEEIMTALEDCHARGFMWKAIGMCSSLKEDVNKCLRAERLARTAENRERAKEKKAKIQAVWAEIDANS
;
A
#
# COMPACT_ATOMS: atom_id res chain seq x y z
N MET A 1 -10.31 19.75 26.72
CA MET A 1 -9.11 18.97 27.11
C MET A 1 -8.64 18.16 25.89
N ARG A 2 -7.46 18.48 25.35
CA ARG A 2 -6.75 17.70 24.32
C ARG A 2 -5.83 16.70 25.01
N LYS A 3 -5.96 15.41 24.68
CA LYS A 3 -4.96 14.32 24.69
C LYS A 3 -5.54 13.28 23.72
N GLY A 4 -4.85 12.64 22.78
CA GLY A 4 -3.46 12.54 22.35
C GLY A 4 -3.50 11.63 21.10
N GLY A 5 -2.63 11.86 20.13
CA GLY A 5 -2.75 11.35 18.77
C GLY A 5 -2.62 9.82 18.62
N LEU A 6 -3.55 9.23 17.87
CA LEU A 6 -3.35 7.98 17.15
C LEU A 6 -2.65 8.30 15.82
N PHE A 7 -1.32 8.43 15.88
CA PHE A 7 -0.47 8.25 14.70
C PHE A 7 -0.26 6.74 14.54
N GLU A 8 -1.31 6.01 14.15
CA GLU A 8 -1.26 4.54 14.04
C GLU A 8 -1.89 4.09 12.71
N THR A 9 -1.41 4.68 11.61
CA THR A 9 -1.83 4.31 10.25
C THR A 9 -0.75 3.55 9.46
N SER A 10 0.34 3.10 10.09
CA SER A 10 1.42 2.38 9.38
C SER A 10 1.43 0.85 9.57
N CYS A 11 0.82 0.29 10.62
CA CYS A 11 1.03 -1.12 11.01
C CYS A 11 -0.22 -2.03 10.93
N SER A 12 -1.34 -1.59 10.35
CA SER A 12 -2.57 -2.42 10.33
C SER A 12 -2.66 -3.44 9.18
N LYS A 13 -1.67 -3.51 8.28
CA LYS A 13 -1.67 -4.49 7.16
C LYS A 13 -0.76 -5.70 7.34
N CYS A 14 0.27 -5.64 8.19
CA CYS A 14 1.11 -6.82 8.47
C CYS A 14 0.43 -7.82 9.40
N ILE A 15 -0.45 -7.37 10.31
CA ILE A 15 -1.17 -8.28 11.24
C ILE A 15 -2.20 -9.18 10.52
N TRP A 16 -2.76 -8.76 9.38
CA TRP A 16 -3.80 -9.54 8.68
C TRP A 16 -3.26 -10.58 7.68
N LEU A 17 -1.94 -10.72 7.50
CA LEU A 17 -1.36 -11.71 6.58
C LEU A 17 -0.75 -12.94 7.29
N THR A 18 -0.57 -12.89 8.61
CA THR A 18 0.26 -13.86 9.34
C THR A 18 -0.47 -15.11 9.83
N GLU A 19 -1.74 -15.33 9.48
CA GLU A 19 -2.53 -16.46 10.01
C GLU A 19 -2.78 -17.62 9.02
N ARG A 20 -2.20 -17.65 7.81
CA ARG A 20 -2.57 -18.70 6.84
C ARG A 20 -1.46 -19.41 6.07
N ILE A 21 -0.19 -19.05 6.23
CA ILE A 21 0.90 -19.85 5.64
C ILE A 21 2.15 -19.68 6.50
N GLY A 22 2.56 -20.77 7.14
CA GLY A 22 3.71 -20.81 8.03
C GLY A 22 5.03 -20.66 7.27
N VAL A 23 5.47 -19.42 7.08
CA VAL A 23 6.87 -19.07 6.83
C VAL A 23 7.19 -17.84 7.69
N PHE A 24 7.87 -18.08 8.81
CA PHE A 24 8.45 -17.08 9.71
C PHE A 24 9.98 -17.15 9.52
N PRO A 25 10.76 -16.19 10.03
CA PRO A 25 11.14 -14.90 9.46
C PRO A 25 12.66 -14.88 9.15
N LEU A 26 13.11 -14.20 8.09
CA LEU A 26 14.51 -13.92 7.65
C LEU A 26 14.36 -13.81 6.11
N ASP A 27 14.18 -12.63 5.51
CA ASP A 27 15.27 -11.67 5.26
C ASP A 27 14.72 -10.23 5.28
N CYS A 28 15.03 -9.50 6.35
CA CYS A 28 15.02 -8.03 6.39
C CYS A 28 16.46 -7.58 6.65
N GLU A 29 17.40 -8.09 5.86
CA GLU A 29 18.79 -7.63 5.86
C GLU A 29 19.13 -7.19 4.44
N MET A 30 19.39 -5.88 4.31
CA MET A 30 19.90 -5.19 3.11
C MET A 30 19.06 -5.29 1.83
N ILE A 31 17.96 -4.56 1.81
CA ILE A 31 17.67 -3.76 0.62
C ILE A 31 17.15 -2.41 1.11
N ASP A 32 17.81 -1.31 0.74
CA ASP A 32 17.21 0.02 0.77
C ASP A 32 16.06 0.08 -0.26
N VAL A 33 15.03 -0.77 -0.10
CA VAL A 33 13.79 -0.68 -0.85
C VAL A 33 13.09 0.54 -0.28
N ASP A 34 13.21 1.67 -0.98
CA ASP A 34 12.32 2.80 -0.79
C ASP A 34 10.88 2.24 -0.62
N MET A 35 10.20 2.63 0.45
CA MET A 35 8.82 2.24 0.78
C MET A 35 7.89 2.35 -0.45
N HIS A 36 8.20 3.27 -1.37
CA HIS A 36 7.49 3.45 -2.63
C HIS A 36 7.60 2.25 -3.60
N ARG A 37 8.67 1.45 -3.56
CA ARG A 37 8.90 0.33 -4.48
C ARG A 37 8.32 -1.00 -3.97
N PHE A 38 8.39 -1.28 -2.66
CA PHE A 38 7.88 -2.52 -2.07
C PHE A 38 6.39 -2.77 -2.37
N HIS A 39 5.56 -1.74 -2.20
CA HIS A 39 4.14 -1.89 -2.44
C HIS A 39 3.76 -1.78 -3.92
N ASN A 40 4.59 -1.14 -4.74
CA ASN A 40 4.24 -0.77 -6.12
C ASN A 40 5.16 -1.44 -7.16
N PHE A 41 5.43 -2.74 -7.00
CA PHE A 41 6.23 -3.52 -7.95
C PHE A 41 5.73 -3.41 -9.40
N ARG A 42 4.43 -3.16 -9.59
CA ARG A 42 3.83 -2.95 -10.93
C ARG A 42 4.20 -1.63 -11.61
N CYS A 43 4.79 -0.69 -10.88
CA CYS A 43 5.25 0.60 -11.39
C CYS A 43 6.78 0.69 -11.50
N GLU A 44 7.47 -0.44 -11.35
CA GLU A 44 8.92 -0.51 -11.22
C GLU A 44 9.66 0.15 -12.39
N GLU A 45 9.27 -0.16 -13.62
CA GLU A 45 9.89 0.35 -14.84
C GLU A 45 9.84 1.88 -14.93
N ILE A 46 8.69 2.47 -14.57
CA ILE A 46 8.47 3.92 -14.64
C ILE A 46 9.21 4.63 -13.49
N MET A 47 9.31 3.99 -12.32
CA MET A 47 10.10 4.50 -11.20
C MET A 47 11.59 4.52 -11.52
N THR A 48 12.12 3.45 -12.12
CA THR A 48 13.52 3.41 -12.58
C THR A 48 13.79 4.46 -13.66
N ALA A 49 12.89 4.68 -14.61
CA ALA A 49 13.05 5.75 -15.60
C ALA A 49 13.13 7.16 -14.95
N LEU A 50 12.36 7.40 -13.88
CA LEU A 50 12.43 8.65 -13.13
C LEU A 50 13.74 8.77 -12.33
N GLU A 51 14.21 7.67 -11.74
CA GLU A 51 15.52 7.60 -11.06
C GLU A 51 16.66 7.91 -12.02
N ASP A 52 16.65 7.34 -13.22
CA ASP A 52 17.62 7.63 -14.28
C ASP A 52 17.60 9.11 -14.69
N CYS A 53 16.43 9.74 -14.70
CA CYS A 53 16.32 11.17 -14.95
C CYS A 53 16.88 12.01 -13.80
N HIS A 54 16.64 11.61 -12.54
CA HIS A 54 17.23 12.26 -11.37
C HIS A 54 18.75 12.04 -11.26
N ALA A 55 19.26 10.91 -11.75
CA ALA A 55 20.69 10.59 -11.78
C ALA A 55 21.50 11.54 -12.68
N ARG A 56 20.83 12.27 -13.59
CA ARG A 56 21.44 13.33 -14.41
C ARG A 56 21.91 14.54 -13.60
N GLY A 57 21.44 14.67 -12.37
CA GLY A 57 21.91 15.67 -11.41
C GLY A 57 20.78 16.44 -10.74
N PHE A 58 21.11 17.05 -9.60
CA PHE A 58 20.16 17.79 -8.77
C PHE A 58 19.43 18.91 -9.53
N MET A 59 20.10 19.62 -10.44
CA MET A 59 19.48 20.69 -11.22
C MET A 59 18.32 20.17 -12.07
N TRP A 60 18.47 19.03 -12.75
CA TRP A 60 17.41 18.44 -13.57
C TRP A 60 16.14 18.14 -12.77
N LYS A 61 16.32 17.70 -11.53
CA LYS A 61 15.23 17.50 -10.58
C LYS A 61 14.61 18.82 -10.12
N ALA A 62 15.43 19.81 -9.78
CA ALA A 62 15.01 21.09 -9.22
C ALA A 62 14.23 21.97 -10.21
N ILE A 63 14.66 22.02 -11.48
CA ILE A 63 13.99 22.82 -12.52
C ILE A 63 12.82 22.08 -13.21
N GLY A 64 12.52 20.85 -12.78
CA GLY A 64 11.35 20.11 -13.27
C GLY A 64 11.50 19.47 -14.65
N MET A 65 12.72 19.22 -15.11
CA MET A 65 12.98 18.60 -16.42
C MET A 65 12.56 17.13 -16.52
N CYS A 66 12.28 16.49 -15.37
CA CYS A 66 11.78 15.12 -15.27
C CYS A 66 10.25 15.05 -15.04
N SER A 67 9.50 16.13 -15.33
CA SER A 67 8.07 16.25 -15.00
C SER A 67 7.19 15.23 -15.70
N SER A 68 7.44 14.91 -16.97
CA SER A 68 6.68 13.90 -17.73
C SER A 68 6.78 12.51 -17.09
N LEU A 69 7.99 12.07 -16.76
CA LEU A 69 8.22 10.79 -16.08
C LEU A 69 7.57 10.77 -14.70
N LYS A 70 7.63 11.89 -13.96
CA LYS A 70 6.95 12.05 -12.67
C LYS A 70 5.43 11.91 -12.81
N GLU A 71 4.83 12.46 -13.87
CA GLU A 71 3.40 12.30 -14.13
C GLU A 71 3.02 10.85 -14.39
N ASP A 72 3.85 10.11 -15.13
CA ASP A 72 3.58 8.70 -15.42
C ASP A 72 3.71 7.83 -14.16
N VAL A 73 4.69 8.10 -13.29
CA VAL A 73 4.76 7.49 -11.95
C VAL A 73 3.48 7.79 -11.16
N ASN A 74 3.02 9.05 -11.15
CA ASN A 74 1.81 9.43 -10.43
C ASN A 74 0.56 8.71 -10.96
N LYS A 75 0.41 8.56 -12.28
CA LYS A 75 -0.70 7.82 -12.90
C LYS A 75 -0.67 6.35 -12.49
N CYS A 76 0.52 5.73 -12.54
CA CYS A 76 0.68 4.33 -12.15
C CYS A 76 0.34 4.11 -10.67
N LEU A 77 0.91 4.90 -9.76
CA LEU A 77 0.65 4.81 -8.32
C LEU A 77 -0.83 5.09 -7.99
N ARG A 78 -1.49 5.96 -8.75
CA ARG A 78 -2.92 6.23 -8.59
C ARG A 78 -3.75 5.01 -8.99
N ALA A 79 -3.46 4.39 -10.13
CA ALA A 79 -4.16 3.20 -10.60
C ALA A 79 -4.01 2.04 -9.59
N GLU A 80 -2.80 1.83 -9.09
CA GLU A 80 -2.50 0.78 -8.12
C GLU A 80 -3.21 1.02 -6.78
N ARG A 81 -3.25 2.28 -6.30
CA ARG A 81 -4.04 2.64 -5.12
C ARG A 81 -5.52 2.32 -5.29
N LEU A 82 -6.09 2.60 -6.48
CA LEU A 82 -7.49 2.31 -6.77
C LEU A 82 -7.76 0.80 -6.80
N ALA A 83 -6.89 0.01 -7.42
CA ALA A 83 -7.01 -1.45 -7.47
C ALA A 83 -7.06 -2.06 -6.06
N ARG A 84 -6.08 -1.72 -5.20
CA ARG A 84 -6.08 -2.21 -3.81
C ARG A 84 -7.28 -1.71 -3.00
N THR A 85 -7.76 -0.50 -3.28
CA THR A 85 -8.94 0.04 -2.59
C THR A 85 -10.21 -0.72 -3.00
N ALA A 86 -10.34 -1.08 -4.28
CA ALA A 86 -11.43 -1.91 -4.77
C ALA A 86 -11.40 -3.31 -4.12
N GLU A 87 -10.25 -3.99 -4.12
CA GLU A 87 -10.10 -5.30 -3.47
C GLU A 87 -10.43 -5.25 -1.97
N ASN A 88 -9.95 -4.24 -1.26
CA ASN A 88 -10.27 -4.06 0.16
C ASN A 88 -11.76 -3.79 0.37
N ARG A 89 -12.41 -3.06 -0.54
CA ARG A 89 -13.85 -2.80 -0.47
C ARG A 89 -14.65 -4.09 -0.65
N GLU A 90 -14.30 -4.92 -1.63
CA GLU A 90 -14.98 -6.21 -1.83
C GLU A 90 -14.76 -7.15 -0.64
N ARG A 91 -13.51 -7.29 -0.18
CA ARG A 91 -13.21 -8.08 1.03
C ARG A 91 -13.94 -7.56 2.27
N ALA A 92 -14.11 -6.24 2.41
CA ALA A 92 -14.86 -5.66 3.52
C ALA A 92 -16.35 -5.98 3.42
N LYS A 93 -16.95 -5.98 2.22
CA LYS A 93 -18.35 -6.40 2.03
C LYS A 93 -18.53 -7.86 2.40
N GLU A 94 -17.65 -8.75 1.94
CA GLU A 94 -17.70 -10.18 2.30
C GLU A 94 -17.61 -10.40 3.81
N LYS A 95 -16.68 -9.71 4.47
CA LYS A 95 -16.56 -9.77 5.94
C LYS A 95 -17.82 -9.25 6.63
N LYS A 96 -18.37 -8.12 6.17
CA LYS A 96 -19.62 -7.56 6.72
C LYS A 96 -20.80 -8.51 6.56
N ALA A 97 -20.96 -9.14 5.40
CA ALA A 97 -22.03 -10.11 5.15
C ALA A 97 -21.92 -11.33 6.08
N LYS A 98 -20.70 -11.87 6.26
CA LYS A 98 -20.45 -12.98 7.21
C LYS A 98 -20.78 -12.59 8.64
N ILE A 99 -20.33 -11.40 9.06
CA ILE A 99 -20.61 -10.89 10.40
C ILE A 99 -22.12 -10.74 10.59
N GLN A 100 -22.84 -10.11 9.66
CA GLN A 100 -24.30 -9.96 9.73
C GLN A 100 -25.04 -11.30 9.82
N ALA A 101 -24.62 -12.31 9.06
CA ALA A 101 -25.20 -13.65 9.15
C ALA A 101 -25.01 -14.26 10.56
N VAL A 102 -23.80 -14.16 11.12
CA VAL A 102 -23.51 -14.66 12.48
C VAL A 102 -24.33 -13.90 13.54
N TRP A 103 -24.45 -12.58 13.45
CA TRP A 103 -25.29 -11.81 14.39
C TRP A 103 -26.77 -12.22 14.30
N ALA A 104 -27.30 -12.44 13.09
CA ALA A 104 -28.68 -12.88 12.91
C ALA A 104 -28.94 -14.29 13.49
N GLU A 105 -27.96 -15.20 13.40
CA GLU A 105 -28.05 -16.52 14.04
C GLU A 105 -28.05 -16.43 15.57
N ILE A 106 -27.25 -15.53 16.13
CA ILE A 106 -27.20 -15.31 17.59
C ILE A 106 -28.53 -14.73 18.08
N ASP A 107 -29.06 -13.71 17.40
CA ASP A 107 -30.34 -13.07 17.76
C ASP A 107 -31.54 -14.03 17.67
N ALA A 108 -31.49 -15.04 16.80
CA ALA A 108 -32.56 -16.03 16.63
C ALA A 108 -32.53 -17.17 17.68
N ASN A 109 -31.40 -17.36 18.38
CA ASN A 109 -31.23 -18.41 19.40
C ASN A 109 -31.26 -17.87 20.84
N SER A 110 -31.45 -16.56 21.02
CA SER A 110 -31.59 -15.86 22.30
C SER A 110 -33.03 -15.48 22.59
#